data_AF-A0A357Y548-F1
#
_entry.id   AF-A0A357Y548-F1
#
_cell.length_a   1.000
_cell.length_b   1.000
_cell.length_c   1.000
_cell.angle_alpha   90.00
_cell.angle_beta   90.00
_cell.angle_gamma   90.00
#
_symmetry.space_group_name_H-M   'P 1'
#
loop_
_entity.id
_entity.type
_entity.pdbx_description
1 polymer ?
#
loop_
_entity_poly.entity_id
_entity_poly.type
_entity_poly.pdbx_seq_one_letter_code
_entity_poly.pdbx_strand_id
1 'polypeptide(L)' 'MQENAKDPVIAEEKEKDFRLVIVTGMSGGGKTQACRYMEDLGYFVIDNLPPIFIPKFVELCRHAGGHVGKVVLV' A
#
# COMPACT_ATOMS: atom_id res chain seq x y z
N MET A 1 41.65 -22.79 -11.07
CA MET A 1 41.54 -23.01 -9.62
C MET A 1 41.24 -21.65 -9.00
N GLN A 2 40.05 -21.55 -8.39
CA GLN A 2 39.56 -20.54 -7.44
C GLN A 2 39.48 -19.09 -7.95
N GLU A 3 38.26 -18.58 -8.20
CA GLU A 3 37.37 -17.90 -7.23
C GLU A 3 37.68 -16.39 -7.19
N ASN A 4 36.76 -15.44 -7.27
CA ASN A 4 35.35 -15.47 -6.94
C ASN A 4 34.58 -14.46 -7.79
N ALA A 5 33.35 -14.82 -8.12
CA ALA A 5 32.33 -13.92 -8.58
C ALA A 5 32.23 -12.74 -7.60
N LYS A 6 32.60 -11.54 -8.07
CA LYS A 6 31.96 -10.34 -7.54
C LYS A 6 30.60 -10.31 -8.19
N ASP A 7 29.67 -11.03 -7.58
CA ASP A 7 28.25 -10.84 -7.83
C ASP A 7 28.00 -9.33 -7.73
N PRO A 8 27.50 -8.68 -8.79
CA PRO A 8 26.91 -7.38 -8.63
C PRO A 8 25.63 -7.68 -7.83
N VAL A 9 25.72 -7.59 -6.51
CA VAL A 9 24.53 -7.44 -5.68
C VAL A 9 24.00 -6.06 -6.04
N ILE A 10 23.24 -6.03 -7.13
CA ILE A 10 22.55 -4.87 -7.65
C ILE A 10 21.74 -4.33 -6.48
N ALA A 11 22.01 -3.07 -6.16
CA ALA A 11 21.32 -2.31 -5.16
C ALA A 11 19.81 -2.38 -5.40
N GLU A 12 19.10 -3.16 -4.59
CA GLU A 12 17.65 -2.99 -4.41
C GLU A 12 17.46 -1.81 -3.44
N GLU A 13 17.70 -0.59 -3.90
CA GLU A 13 17.03 0.56 -3.31
C GLU A 13 15.54 0.34 -3.54
N LYS A 14 14.87 -0.30 -2.57
CA LYS A 14 13.42 -0.49 -2.61
C LYS A 14 12.78 0.87 -2.73
N GLU A 15 12.37 1.21 -3.95
CA GLU A 15 11.35 2.21 -4.22
C GLU A 15 10.23 1.93 -3.20
N LYS A 16 9.90 2.92 -2.38
CA LYS A 16 8.84 2.82 -1.37
C LYS A 16 7.53 2.55 -2.10
N ASP A 17 7.24 1.27 -2.35
CA ASP A 17 6.14 0.81 -3.19
C ASP A 17 4.83 1.20 -2.51
N PHE A 18 4.20 2.27 -3.01
CA PHE A 18 2.93 2.76 -2.51
C PHE A 18 1.82 1.85 -3.04
N ARG A 19 1.21 1.08 -2.14
CA ARG A 19 0.14 0.14 -2.46
C ARG A 19 -1.21 0.69 -2.06
N LEU A 20 -2.06 0.93 -3.04
CA LEU A 20 -3.47 1.30 -2.86
C LEU A 20 -4.36 0.09 -3.15
N VAL A 21 -5.27 -0.24 -2.23
CA VAL A 21 -6.28 -1.29 -2.40
C VAL A 21 -7.66 -0.66 -2.28
N ILE A 22 -8.57 -1.02 -3.18
CA ILE A 22 -9.98 -0.61 -3.10
C ILE A 22 -10.79 -1.83 -2.65
N VAL A 23 -11.42 -1.74 -1.49
CA VAL A 23 -12.32 -2.76 -0.95
C VAL A 23 -13.75 -2.35 -1.27
N THR A 24 -14.38 -3.09 -2.17
CA THR A 24 -15.78 -2.88 -2.55
C THR A 24 -16.59 -4.16 -2.35
N GLY A 25 -17.91 -4.05 -2.48
CA GLY A 25 -18.84 -5.16 -2.31
C GLY A 25 -20.19 -4.72 -1.77
N MET A 26 -21.19 -5.60 -1.84
CA MET A 26 -22.52 -5.35 -1.31
C MET A 26 -22.53 -5.24 0.23
N SER A 27 -23.61 -4.70 0.79
CA SER A 27 -23.83 -4.71 2.25
C SER A 27 -23.83 -6.16 2.75
N GLY A 28 -23.14 -6.43 3.87
CA GLY A 28 -22.98 -7.78 4.41
C GLY A 28 -21.92 -8.65 3.70
N GLY A 29 -21.29 -8.19 2.61
CA GLY A 29 -20.25 -8.95 1.89
C GLY A 29 -18.89 -9.06 2.59
N GLY A 30 -18.80 -8.70 3.88
CA GLY A 30 -17.58 -8.84 4.66
C GLY A 30 -16.54 -7.71 4.52
N LYS A 31 -16.87 -6.57 3.89
CA LYS A 31 -15.94 -5.43 3.74
C LYS A 31 -15.29 -5.02 5.06
N THR A 32 -16.09 -4.86 6.12
CA THR A 32 -15.59 -4.52 7.46
C THR A 32 -14.58 -5.54 8.00
N GLN A 33 -14.80 -6.83 7.75
CA GLN A 33 -13.86 -7.88 8.19
C GLN A 33 -12.58 -7.86 7.33
N ALA A 34 -12.70 -7.63 6.02
CA ALA A 34 -11.54 -7.46 5.14
C ALA A 34 -10.68 -6.27 5.58
N CYS A 35 -11.30 -5.14 5.96
CA CYS A 35 -10.60 -3.97 6.47
C CYS A 35 -9.83 -4.26 7.75
N ARG A 36 -10.45 -4.94 8.73
CA ARG A 36 -9.77 -5.33 9.98
C ARG A 36 -8.53 -6.18 9.70
N TYR A 37 -8.64 -7.18 8.83
CA TYR A 37 -7.47 -7.97 8.44
C TYR A 37 -6.41 -7.15 7.71
N MET A 38 -6.81 -6.15 6.90
CA MET A 38 -5.87 -5.24 6.25
C MET A 38 -5.14 -4.35 7.27
N GLU A 39 -5.83 -3.86 8.31
CA GLU A 39 -5.21 -3.13 9.43
C GLU A 39 -4.17 -3.99 10.13
N ASP A 40 -4.49 -5.26 10.43
CA ASP A 40 -3.56 -6.23 11.04
C ASP A 40 -2.32 -6.46 10.15
N LEU A 41 -2.46 -6.37 8.83
CA LEU A 41 -1.38 -6.47 7.85
C LEU A 41 -0.60 -5.14 7.65
N GLY A 42 -0.93 -4.12 8.43
CA GLY A 42 -0.29 -2.81 8.42
C GLY A 42 -0.74 -1.89 7.28
N TYR A 43 -1.96 -2.08 6.76
CA TYR A 43 -2.58 -1.09 5.87
C TYR A 43 -3.27 0.01 6.67
N PHE A 44 -3.20 1.22 6.14
CA PHE A 44 -4.01 2.34 6.59
C PHE A 44 -5.38 2.28 5.90
N VAL A 45 -6.43 1.93 6.65
CA VAL A 45 -7.80 1.86 6.12
C VAL A 45 -8.47 3.22 6.22
N ILE A 46 -9.10 3.64 5.13
CA ILE A 46 -9.94 4.84 5.05
C ILE A 46 -11.30 4.43 4.51
N ASP A 47 -12.35 4.75 5.26
CA ASP A 47 -13.74 4.50 4.87
C ASP A 47 -14.42 5.81 4.45
N ASN A 48 -15.43 5.71 3.59
CA ASN A 48 -16.27 6.82 3.14
C ASN A 48 -15.50 8.01 2.54
N LEU A 49 -14.35 7.77 1.90
CA LEU A 49 -13.62 8.83 1.18
C LEU A 49 -14.33 9.15 -0.14
N PRO A 50 -14.82 10.38 -0.36
CA PRO A 50 -15.41 10.76 -1.64
C PRO A 50 -14.45 10.49 -2.80
N PRO A 51 -14.91 9.87 -3.92
CA PRO A 51 -14.02 9.49 -5.03
C PRO A 51 -13.21 10.63 -5.63
N ILE A 52 -13.74 11.85 -5.58
CA ILE A 52 -13.07 13.06 -6.05
C ILE A 52 -11.77 13.39 -5.29
N PHE A 53 -11.63 12.92 -4.05
CA PHE A 53 -10.45 13.16 -3.23
C PHE A 53 -9.38 12.08 -3.34
N ILE A 54 -9.69 10.93 -3.94
CA ILE A 54 -8.75 9.80 -4.08
C ILE A 54 -7.45 10.23 -4.79
N PRO A 55 -7.48 10.95 -5.92
CA PRO A 55 -6.24 11.32 -6.63
C PRO A 55 -5.33 12.21 -5.76
N LYS A 56 -5.91 13.21 -5.10
CA LYS A 56 -5.19 14.15 -4.23
C LYS A 56 -4.64 13.45 -2.98
N PHE A 57 -5.38 12.51 -2.43
CA PHE A 57 -4.92 11.70 -1.30
C PHE A 57 -3.72 10.83 -1.68
N VAL A 58 -3.75 10.18 -2.85
CA VAL A 58 -2.64 9.36 -3.36
C VAL A 58 -1.39 10.22 -3.61
N GLU A 59 -1.56 11.41 -4.20
CA GLU A 59 -0.47 12.36 -4.40
C GLU A 59 0.20 12.73 -3.07
N LEU A 60 -0.60 13.07 -2.05
CA LEU A 60 -0.10 13.38 -0.71
C LEU A 60 0.65 12.21 -0.08
N CYS A 61 0.15 10.98 -0.21
CA CYS A 61 0.82 9.81 0.34
C CYS A 61 2.18 9.53 -0.32
N ARG A 62 2.28 9.72 -1.64
CA ARG A 62 3.54 9.61 -2.38
C ARG A 62 4.54 10.69 -1.94
N HIS A 63 4.07 11.90 -1.67
CA HIS A 63 4.90 13.03 -1.25
C HIS A 63 5.27 12.99 0.24
N ALA A 64 4.52 12.28 1.08
CA ALA A 64 4.73 12.16 2.53
C ALA A 64 6.00 11.36 2.92
N GLY A 65 6.95 11.19 1.99
CA GLY A 65 8.21 10.49 2.23
C GLY A 65 8.02 9.01 2.58
N GLY A 66 6.92 8.39 2.13
CA GLY A 66 6.61 6.97 2.33
C GLY A 66 6.43 6.51 3.78
N HIS A 67 5.92 7.39 4.65
CA HIS A 67 5.37 6.98 5.95
C HIS A 67 4.05 6.20 5.79
N VAL A 68 3.35 6.41 4.67
CA VAL A 68 2.11 5.72 4.32
C VAL A 68 2.35 4.92 3.03
N GLY A 69 2.83 3.68 3.18
CA GLY A 69 3.15 2.81 2.05
C GLY A 69 2.03 1.86 1.64
N LYS A 70 1.03 1.63 2.51
CA LYS A 70 -0.07 0.69 2.29
C LYS A 70 -1.38 1.33 2.70
N VAL A 71 -2.31 1.49 1.76
CA VAL A 71 -3.61 2.12 1.99
C VAL A 71 -4.73 1.22 1.47
N VAL A 72 -5.81 1.14 2.22
CA VAL A 72 -7.09 0.61 1.77
C VAL A 72 -8.13 1.73 1.75
N LEU A 73 -8.89 1.83 0.66
CA LEU A 73 -10.10 2.66 0.58
C LEU A 73 -11.33 1.76 0.50
N VAL A 74 -12.37 2.11 1.24
CA VAL A 74 -13.64 1.36 1.36
C VAL A 74 -14.79 2.19 0.82
#